data_AF-A0A2H9MVF3-F1
#
_entry.id   AF-A0A2H9MVF3-F1
#
_cell.length_a   1.000
_cell.length_b   1.000
_cell.length_c   1.000
_cell.angle_alpha   90.00
_cell.angle_beta   90.00
_cell.angle_gamma   90.00
#
_symmetry.space_group_name_H-M   'P 1'
#
loop_
_entity.id
_entity.type
_entity.pdbx_description
1 polymer ?
#
loop_
_entity_poly.entity_id
_entity_poly.type
_entity_poly.pdbx_seq_one_letter_code
_entity_poly.pdbx_strand_id
1 'polypeptide(L)'
;MKHDEEGVSGLDDTINVTVTLDGKTSTVTMTETEIDGIYHGEFTPHSAGFPVIHLSGMINNSKVELDMHPEEVESISILPPLKQIDIGIEPSDVQCKEGLELFMRIHEDSSICASSGLGQRLMELGVVTHF
;
A
#
# COMPACT_ATOMS: atom_id res chain seq x y z
N MET A 1 40.89 5.36 -9.47
CA MET A 1 40.55 3.94 -9.69
C MET A 1 39.03 3.88 -9.63
N LYS A 2 38.37 3.68 -10.77
CA LYS A 2 36.93 3.41 -10.80
C LYS A 2 36.79 1.91 -10.64
N HIS A 3 36.16 1.46 -9.56
CA HIS A 3 35.62 0.10 -9.53
C HIS A 3 34.30 0.18 -10.30
N ASP A 4 34.29 -0.32 -11.53
CA ASP A 4 33.05 -0.76 -12.16
C ASP A 4 32.72 -2.10 -11.48
N GLU A 5 32.08 -2.06 -10.31
CA GLU A 5 31.53 -3.29 -9.72
C GLU A 5 30.23 -3.58 -10.49
N GLU A 6 30.32 -4.51 -11.45
CA GLU A 6 29.15 -5.12 -12.06
C GLU A 6 28.30 -5.75 -10.93
N GLY A 7 27.03 -5.37 -10.85
CA GLY A 7 26.12 -5.91 -9.85
C GLY A 7 25.84 -7.41 -10.08
N VAL A 8 25.29 -8.09 -9.07
CA VAL A 8 25.01 -9.53 -9.17
C VAL A 8 23.63 -9.77 -9.78
N SER A 9 23.60 -10.26 -11.01
CA SER A 9 22.38 -10.55 -11.76
C SER A 9 21.84 -11.97 -11.57
N GLY A 10 20.58 -12.19 -11.98
CA GLY A 10 19.93 -13.52 -11.98
C GLY A 10 19.62 -14.07 -10.59
N LEU A 11 19.38 -13.20 -9.62
CA LEU A 11 19.03 -13.59 -8.26
C LEU A 11 17.53 -13.70 -8.02
N ASP A 12 16.69 -13.34 -8.98
CA ASP A 12 15.22 -13.31 -8.91
C ASP A 12 14.60 -14.62 -8.39
N ASP A 13 15.15 -15.77 -8.76
CA ASP A 13 14.70 -17.09 -8.28
C ASP A 13 15.34 -17.53 -6.95
N THR A 14 16.37 -16.83 -6.47
CA THR A 14 17.20 -17.24 -5.32
C THR A 14 17.04 -16.35 -4.10
N ILE A 15 16.50 -15.13 -4.26
CA ILE A 15 16.14 -14.23 -3.17
C ILE A 15 14.67 -14.36 -2.85
N ASN A 16 14.36 -14.46 -1.56
CA ASN A 16 13.02 -14.43 -1.03
C ASN A 16 12.87 -13.15 -0.20
N VAL A 17 11.91 -12.32 -0.59
CA VAL A 17 11.54 -11.11 0.15
C VAL A 17 10.14 -11.27 0.70
N THR A 18 10.00 -11.10 2.01
CA THR A 18 8.69 -11.08 2.68
C THR A 18 8.49 -9.77 3.42
N VAL A 19 7.25 -9.31 3.46
CA VAL A 19 6.83 -8.17 4.26
C VAL A 19 5.84 -8.67 5.29
N THR A 20 6.15 -8.44 6.57
CA THR A 20 5.23 -8.70 7.68
C THR A 20 4.67 -7.39 8.19
N LEU A 21 3.35 -7.24 8.14
CA LEU A 21 2.61 -6.07 8.61
C LEU A 21 1.32 -6.53 9.28
N ASP A 22 1.03 -6.00 10.47
CA ASP A 22 -0.15 -6.39 11.27
C ASP A 22 -0.25 -7.92 11.49
N GLY A 23 0.89 -8.56 11.74
CA GLY A 23 0.98 -10.02 11.95
C GLY A 23 0.73 -10.87 10.70
N LYS A 24 0.49 -10.27 9.53
CA LYS A 24 0.32 -10.95 8.25
C LYS A 24 1.59 -10.83 7.43
N THR A 25 2.02 -11.94 6.84
CA THR A 25 3.21 -12.00 5.99
C THR A 25 2.80 -12.17 4.53
N SER A 26 3.36 -11.34 3.65
CA SER A 26 3.20 -11.43 2.19
C SER A 26 4.57 -11.59 1.53
N THR A 27 4.66 -12.38 0.46
CA THR A 27 5.87 -12.46 -0.37
C THR A 27 5.84 -11.37 -1.42
N VAL A 28 6.98 -10.71 -1.65
CA VAL A 28 7.17 -9.71 -2.70
C VAL A 28 7.99 -10.33 -3.81
N THR A 29 7.43 -10.32 -5.02
CA THR A 29 8.17 -10.71 -6.22
C THR A 29 9.19 -9.63 -6.54
N MET A 30 10.46 -10.02 -6.62
CA MET A 30 11.54 -9.15 -7.04
C MET A 30 11.80 -9.37 -8.53
N THR A 31 11.95 -8.29 -9.28
CA THR A 31 12.29 -8.30 -10.71
C THR A 31 13.58 -7.53 -10.89
N GLU A 32 14.55 -8.14 -11.58
CA GLU A 32 15.79 -7.45 -11.93
C GLU A 32 15.52 -6.32 -12.92
N THR A 33 16.18 -5.19 -12.72
CA THR A 33 16.09 -4.04 -13.62
C THR A 33 17.09 -4.15 -14.78
N GLU A 34 17.12 -3.15 -15.66
CA GLU A 34 18.13 -3.03 -16.71
C GLU A 34 19.54 -2.71 -16.18
N ILE A 35 19.68 -2.42 -14.89
CA ILE A 35 20.95 -2.20 -14.22
C ILE A 35 21.27 -3.44 -13.38
N ASP A 36 22.34 -4.13 -13.74
CA ASP A 36 22.79 -5.35 -13.07
C ASP A 36 22.88 -5.15 -11.55
N GLY A 37 22.31 -6.11 -10.82
CA GLY A 37 22.31 -6.10 -9.34
C GLY A 37 21.28 -5.19 -8.68
N ILE A 38 20.45 -4.47 -9.45
CA ILE A 38 19.30 -3.73 -8.91
C ILE A 38 18.03 -4.52 -9.17
N TYR A 39 17.28 -4.78 -8.08
CA TYR A 39 16.01 -5.51 -8.10
C TYR A 39 14.91 -4.63 -7.52
N HIS A 40 13.76 -4.62 -8.18
CA HIS A 40 12.56 -3.91 -7.73
C HIS A 40 11.45 -4.88 -7.36
N GLY A 41 10.74 -4.57 -6.28
CA GLY A 41 9.52 -5.26 -5.88
C GLY A 41 8.51 -4.24 -5.40
N GLU A 42 7.24 -4.48 -5.69
CA GLU A 42 6.14 -3.61 -5.27
C GLU A 42 5.35 -4.26 -4.14
N PHE A 43 5.00 -3.45 -3.14
CA PHE A 43 4.15 -3.85 -2.03
C PHE A 43 3.22 -2.70 -1.67
N THR A 44 1.91 -2.95 -1.72
CA THR A 44 0.90 -1.98 -1.26
C THR A 44 0.35 -2.46 0.08
N PRO A 45 0.57 -1.73 1.19
CA PRO A 45 0.02 -2.11 2.48
C PRO A 45 -1.51 -1.88 2.53
N HIS A 46 -2.22 -2.79 3.18
CA HIS A 46 -3.67 -2.71 3.39
C HIS A 46 -4.07 -2.49 4.86
N SER A 47 -3.09 -2.29 5.74
CA SER A 47 -3.28 -2.01 7.16
C SER A 47 -2.22 -1.01 7.63
N ALA A 48 -2.53 -0.32 8.73
CA ALA A 48 -1.56 0.54 9.40
C ALA A 48 -0.60 -0.27 10.28
N GLY A 49 0.56 0.31 10.56
CA GLY A 49 1.53 -0.24 11.52
C GLY A 49 2.96 -0.27 11.00
N PHE A 50 3.84 -0.96 11.74
CA PHE A 50 5.27 -1.03 11.45
C PHE A 50 5.58 -2.27 10.60
N PRO A 51 5.87 -2.13 9.30
CA PRO A 51 6.25 -3.26 8.48
C PRO A 51 7.66 -3.74 8.86
N VAL A 52 7.88 -5.05 8.71
CA VAL A 52 9.21 -5.65 8.74
C VAL A 52 9.42 -6.35 7.41
N ILE A 53 10.47 -5.95 6.69
CA ILE A 53 10.85 -6.60 5.43
C ILE A 53 11.99 -7.55 5.74
N HIS A 54 11.79 -8.83 5.46
CA HIS A 54 12.81 -9.86 5.59
C HIS A 54 13.26 -10.31 4.21
N LEU A 55 14.54 -10.18 3.92
CA LEU A 55 15.21 -10.67 2.72
C LEU A 55 16.11 -11.83 3.10
N SER A 56 15.99 -12.95 2.41
CA SER A 56 16.88 -14.09 2.55
C SER A 56 17.21 -14.71 1.19
N GLY A 57 18.40 -15.28 1.05
CA GLY A 57 18.78 -15.92 -0.21
C GLY A 57 20.22 -16.37 -0.24
N MET A 58 20.66 -16.76 -1.44
CA MET A 58 22.05 -17.16 -1.70
C MET A 58 22.65 -16.23 -2.74
N ILE A 59 23.75 -15.56 -2.40
CA ILE A 59 24.52 -14.71 -3.32
C ILE A 59 25.94 -15.27 -3.37
N ASN A 60 26.42 -15.65 -4.56
CA ASN A 60 27.75 -16.25 -4.75
C ASN A 60 28.04 -17.39 -3.75
N ASN A 61 27.09 -18.31 -3.61
CA ASN A 61 27.18 -19.46 -2.71
C ASN A 61 27.26 -19.11 -1.21
N SER A 62 27.00 -17.86 -0.84
CA SER A 62 26.94 -17.37 0.54
C SER A 62 25.50 -17.05 0.92
N LYS A 63 25.07 -17.52 2.10
CA LYS A 63 23.75 -17.19 2.63
C LYS A 63 23.72 -15.72 3.04
N VAL A 64 22.70 -14.99 2.59
CA VAL A 64 22.42 -13.62 2.98
C VAL A 64 21.06 -13.59 3.68
N GLU A 65 20.98 -12.81 4.75
CA GLU A 65 19.77 -12.60 5.55
C GLU A 65 19.80 -11.17 6.07
N LEU A 66 18.71 -10.44 5.85
CA LEU A 66 18.58 -9.02 6.19
C LEU A 66 17.16 -8.72 6.64
N ASP A 67 17.05 -8.00 7.75
CA ASP A 67 15.81 -7.38 8.20
C ASP A 67 15.88 -5.87 8.00
N MET A 68 14.80 -5.30 7.47
CA MET A 68 14.61 -3.86 7.32
C MET A 68 13.34 -3.44 8.05
N HIS A 69 13.40 -2.25 8.66
CA HIS A 69 12.29 -1.66 9.40
C HIS A 69 11.95 -0.29 8.79
N PRO A 70 11.13 -0.25 7.73
CA PRO A 70 10.62 1.00 7.19
C PRO A 70 9.82 1.80 8.23
N GLU A 71 9.47 3.03 7.87
CA GLU A 71 8.58 3.87 8.67
C GLU A 71 7.18 3.25 8.81
N GLU A 72 6.44 3.74 9.79
CA GLU A 72 5.06 3.32 10.04
C GLU A 72 4.17 3.63 8.83
N VAL A 73 3.36 2.65 8.43
CA VAL A 73 2.24 2.89 7.52
C VAL A 73 1.11 3.52 8.33
N GLU A 74 0.81 4.78 8.07
CA GLU A 74 -0.29 5.47 8.75
C GLU A 74 -1.66 5.01 8.23
N SER A 75 -2.67 5.05 9.11
CA SER A 75 -4.04 4.73 8.72
C SER A 75 -4.67 5.81 7.84
N ILE A 76 -5.17 5.40 6.67
CA ILE A 76 -5.91 6.25 5.74
C ILE A 76 -7.16 6.88 6.38
N SER A 77 -7.80 6.19 7.33
CA SER A 77 -9.01 6.68 8.03
C SER A 77 -8.77 7.95 8.88
N ILE A 78 -7.51 8.32 9.13
CA ILE A 78 -7.17 9.57 9.82
C ILE A 78 -7.43 10.77 8.89
N LEU A 79 -7.22 10.58 7.58
CA LEU A 79 -7.38 11.62 6.57
C LEU A 79 -8.87 11.91 6.27
N PRO A 80 -9.24 13.18 6.07
CA PRO A 80 -10.54 13.53 5.52
C PRO A 80 -10.75 12.89 4.13
N PRO A 81 -11.99 12.51 3.75
CA PRO A 81 -12.30 11.86 2.47
C PRO A 81 -11.68 12.51 1.24
N LEU A 82 -11.76 13.85 1.16
CA LEU A 82 -11.19 14.59 0.02
C LEU A 82 -9.67 14.42 -0.09
N LYS A 83 -8.95 14.37 1.03
CA LYS A 83 -7.50 14.17 1.02
C LYS A 83 -7.12 12.74 0.60
N GLN A 84 -7.99 11.76 0.82
CA GLN A 84 -7.77 10.39 0.36
C GLN A 84 -7.83 10.33 -1.17
N ILE A 85 -8.81 11.03 -1.77
CA ILE A 85 -8.93 11.15 -3.22
C ILE A 85 -7.73 11.91 -3.80
N ASP A 86 -7.26 12.98 -3.15
CA ASP A 86 -6.09 13.75 -3.59
C ASP A 86 -4.79 12.92 -3.66
N ILE A 87 -4.68 11.86 -2.86
CA ILE A 87 -3.53 10.92 -2.90
C ILE A 87 -3.79 9.71 -3.81
N GLY A 88 -4.87 9.71 -4.59
CA GLY A 88 -5.15 8.73 -5.63
C GLY A 88 -6.06 7.57 -5.22
N ILE A 89 -6.74 7.65 -4.07
CA ILE A 89 -7.73 6.62 -3.67
C ILE A 89 -9.02 6.82 -4.46
N GLU A 90 -9.54 5.74 -5.05
CA GLU A 90 -10.81 5.80 -5.77
C GLU A 90 -11.96 6.16 -4.82
N PRO A 91 -12.97 6.93 -5.27
CA PRO A 91 -14.08 7.34 -4.40
C PRO A 91 -14.79 6.20 -3.65
N SER A 92 -14.83 4.99 -4.25
CA SER A 92 -15.40 3.77 -3.67
C SER A 92 -14.54 3.13 -2.58
N ASP A 93 -13.24 3.40 -2.57
CA ASP A 93 -12.26 2.82 -1.63
C ASP A 93 -11.96 3.77 -0.45
N VAL A 94 -12.62 4.92 -0.41
CA VAL A 94 -12.48 5.89 0.67
C VAL A 94 -12.90 5.29 2.00
N GLN A 95 -12.03 5.39 3.00
CA GLN A 95 -12.29 4.88 4.34
C GLN A 95 -12.86 5.97 5.23
N CYS A 96 -14.04 5.71 5.80
CA CYS A 96 -14.68 6.59 6.75
C CYS A 96 -14.22 6.33 8.18
N LYS A 97 -14.23 7.39 9.01
CA LYS A 97 -14.02 7.26 10.46
C LYS A 97 -15.16 6.47 11.09
N GLU A 98 -14.87 5.84 12.23
CA GLU A 98 -15.86 5.05 12.99
C GLU A 98 -17.16 5.85 13.22
N GLY A 99 -18.30 5.21 12.95
CA GLY A 99 -19.64 5.82 13.07
C GLY A 99 -20.10 6.63 11.85
N LEU A 100 -19.31 6.67 10.77
CA LEU A 100 -19.68 7.27 9.49
C LEU A 100 -19.74 6.21 8.39
N GLU A 101 -20.66 6.41 7.45
CA GLU A 101 -20.87 5.59 6.26
C GLU A 101 -20.44 6.35 5.01
N LEU A 102 -19.98 5.61 4.00
CA LEU A 102 -19.54 6.15 2.72
C LEU A 102 -20.74 6.34 1.79
N PHE A 103 -20.85 7.53 1.19
CA PHE A 103 -21.84 7.84 0.18
C PHE A 103 -21.17 8.45 -1.05
N MET A 104 -21.63 8.07 -2.24
CA MET A 104 -21.16 8.61 -3.52
C MET A 104 -22.01 9.83 -3.90
N ARG A 105 -21.37 10.91 -4.33
CA ARG A 105 -22.11 12.07 -4.86
C ARG A 105 -22.62 11.75 -6.26
N ILE A 106 -23.87 12.09 -6.56
CA ILE A 106 -24.51 11.72 -7.84
C ILE A 106 -23.96 12.56 -9.01
N HIS A 107 -23.51 13.79 -8.73
CA HIS A 107 -23.09 14.76 -9.76
C HIS A 107 -21.60 15.12 -9.72
N GLU A 108 -20.87 14.57 -8.75
CA GLU A 108 -19.45 14.83 -8.54
C GLU A 108 -18.77 13.48 -8.40
N ASP A 109 -17.67 13.25 -9.11
CA ASP A 109 -16.89 12.01 -9.00
C ASP A 109 -16.09 12.01 -7.70
N SER A 110 -16.82 11.96 -6.59
CA SER A 110 -16.30 12.08 -5.24
C SER A 110 -17.23 11.40 -4.25
N SER A 111 -16.71 11.14 -3.06
CA SER A 111 -17.45 10.53 -1.97
C SER A 111 -17.44 11.39 -0.71
N ILE A 112 -18.41 11.14 0.16
CA ILE A 112 -18.55 11.79 1.45
C ILE A 112 -18.81 10.76 2.53
N CYS A 113 -18.17 10.95 3.69
CA CYS A 113 -18.50 10.22 4.90
C CYS A 113 -19.55 10.99 5.70
N ALA A 114 -20.70 10.37 5.96
CA ALA A 114 -21.79 10.97 6.72
C ALA A 114 -22.36 9.96 7.72
N SER A 115 -23.00 10.44 8.79
CA SER A 115 -23.78 9.54 9.66
C SER A 115 -24.99 9.00 8.90
N SER A 116 -25.48 7.81 9.24
CA SER A 116 -26.58 7.16 8.53
C SER A 116 -27.82 8.06 8.41
N GLY A 117 -28.15 8.82 9.47
CA GLY A 117 -29.28 9.75 9.46
C GLY A 117 -29.10 10.98 8.55
N LEU A 118 -27.87 11.48 8.40
CA LEU A 118 -27.58 12.55 7.44
C LEU A 118 -27.52 12.00 6.01
N GLY A 119 -26.89 10.84 5.83
CA GLY A 119 -26.81 10.15 4.54
C GLY A 119 -28.19 9.86 3.96
N GLN A 120 -29.12 9.35 4.78
CA GLN A 120 -30.50 9.10 4.38
C GLN A 120 -31.20 10.38 3.88
N ARG A 121 -31.03 11.50 4.59
CA ARG A 121 -31.57 12.80 4.15
C ARG A 121 -30.96 13.28 2.84
N LEU A 122 -29.66 13.09 2.64
CA LEU A 122 -28.98 13.47 1.41
C LEU A 122 -29.41 12.58 0.22
N MET A 123 -29.70 11.30 0.46
CA MET A 123 -30.28 10.41 -0.56
C MET A 123 -31.70 10.84 -0.94
N GLU A 124 -32.56 11.18 0.02
CA GLU A 124 -33.90 11.70 -0.23
C GLU A 124 -33.89 13.00 -1.04
N LEU A 125 -32.85 13.83 -0.87
CA LEU A 125 -32.63 15.06 -1.62
C LEU A 125 -31.98 14.83 -3.00
N GLY A 126 -31.63 13.59 -3.34
CA GLY A 126 -30.97 13.26 -4.61
C GLY A 126 -29.55 13.83 -4.73
N VAL A 127 -28.84 14.02 -3.62
CA VAL A 127 -27.47 14.55 -3.60
C VAL A 127 -26.44 13.42 -3.63
N VAL A 128 -26.73 12.32 -2.95
CA VAL A 128 -25.83 11.17 -2.80
C VAL A 128 -26.55 9.84 -3.03
N THR A 129 -25.80 8.78 -3.27
CA THR A 129 -26.26 7.39 -3.28
C THR A 129 -25.41 6.54 -2.34
N HIS A 130 -26.02 5.50 -1.77
CA HIS A 130 -25.29 4.47 -1.02
C HIS A 130 -24.58 3.53 -2.01
N PHE A 131 -23.45 2.96 -1.56
CA PHE A 131 -22.69 1.95 -2.29
C PHE A 131 -23.19 0.53 -1.97
#